data_AF-A0A514XIH9-F1
#
_entry.id   AF-A0A514XIH9-F1
#
_cell.length_a   1.000
_cell.length_b   1.000
_cell.length_c   1.000
_cell.angle_alpha   90.00
_cell.angle_beta   90.00
_cell.angle_gamma   90.00
#
_symmetry.space_group_name_H-M   'P 1'
#
loop_
_entity.id
_entity.type
_entity.pdbx_description
1 polymer ?
#
loop_
_entity_poly.entity_id
_entity_poly.type
_entity_poly.pdbx_seq_one_letter_code
_entity_poly.pdbx_strand_id
1 'polypeptide(L)'
;MSISMRNILIIGLCVSLGACAFKKEDAEDKQRQDLADDVAKKIQEDQKNSVVELKESTVPVTFEEKDLGYYEFKIQWPESVGSVEVYLNNNFETTVTGKNYFTKVVLHNEVVSYRIRAYASVQRGGAFIQEYFNTSQAPFDFLIYQNFNMKEDVVAEAKRAYIHSGSKIVTNGHNLTIKAEKLIVAEFKGPQSGNPAQYSQIVTHETSEPSKTNFSSKINIQAKVAIGTLQIAMIGKDGQNGKNGEEFATERGISLLPARAMDGINGKDGTMTRNICSLKKNPDTCVPDSCTSSPTSGSNGADGADGFPGQDGQNGGDAGFVKIEVTDDSEFFLEIYQKPGKGGLGGKGSPGQAGGKGGAAGKKPPACSKSASAGTDGKSGNPGPDGKDGVEGRAIVLDTKVRNQRIR
;
A
#
# COMPACT_ATOMS: atom_id res chain seq x y z
N MET A 1 -105.76 -57.68 6.36
CA MET A 1 -105.86 -57.70 7.84
C MET A 1 -104.97 -56.57 8.34
N SER A 2 -105.39 -55.32 8.51
CA SER A 2 -106.52 -54.71 9.22
C SER A 2 -106.52 -54.91 10.75
N ILE A 3 -106.18 -53.82 11.45
CA ILE A 3 -106.71 -53.33 12.74
C ILE A 3 -106.15 -54.12 13.97
N SER A 4 -105.76 -53.55 15.12
CA SER A 4 -106.27 -52.37 15.82
C SER A 4 -105.35 -51.86 16.94
N MET A 5 -105.41 -50.56 17.18
CA MET A 5 -105.24 -49.93 18.49
C MET A 5 -106.18 -50.53 19.56
N ARG A 6 -105.69 -50.69 20.80
CA ARG A 6 -106.35 -50.28 22.07
C ARG A 6 -105.51 -50.68 23.30
N ASN A 7 -105.59 -49.82 24.32
CA ASN A 7 -105.08 -49.95 25.72
C ASN A 7 -103.61 -49.53 25.87
N ILE A 8 -103.24 -48.29 26.24
CA ILE A 8 -103.77 -47.36 27.26
C ILE A 8 -103.79 -47.97 28.67
N LEU A 9 -103.07 -47.26 29.55
CA LEU A 9 -103.18 -47.15 31.01
C LEU A 9 -102.30 -48.08 31.88
N ILE A 10 -101.58 -47.42 32.81
CA ILE A 10 -100.94 -47.94 34.03
C ILE A 10 -99.60 -48.61 33.70
N ILE A 11 -98.46 -47.92 33.76
CA ILE A 11 -97.74 -47.59 35.00
C ILE A 11 -97.18 -46.17 34.90
N GLY A 12 -97.94 -45.21 35.43
CA GLY A 12 -97.42 -43.93 35.89
C GLY A 12 -97.74 -43.86 37.37
N LEU A 13 -96.76 -44.12 38.25
CA LEU A 13 -96.84 -43.71 39.66
C LEU A 13 -95.51 -43.82 40.45
N CYS A 14 -94.35 -43.48 39.87
CA CYS A 14 -93.10 -43.33 40.65
C CYS A 14 -92.13 -42.26 40.12
N VAL A 15 -92.61 -41.29 39.33
CA VAL A 15 -91.76 -40.22 38.75
C VAL A 15 -92.40 -38.85 38.98
N SER A 16 -92.56 -38.44 40.25
CA SER A 16 -93.04 -37.07 40.53
C SER A 16 -92.70 -36.51 41.92
N LEU A 17 -91.65 -37.02 42.60
CA LEU A 17 -91.17 -36.44 43.88
C LEU A 17 -89.65 -36.23 43.96
N GLY A 18 -88.97 -36.05 42.83
CA GLY A 18 -87.52 -35.74 42.78
C GLY A 18 -87.17 -34.38 42.15
N ALA A 19 -88.15 -33.54 41.80
CA ALA A 19 -87.93 -32.38 40.93
C ALA A 19 -87.70 -31.03 41.65
N CYS A 20 -87.41 -31.03 42.95
CA CYS A 20 -87.09 -29.79 43.69
C CYS A 20 -85.79 -29.87 44.52
N ALA A 21 -84.99 -30.93 44.39
CA ALA A 21 -83.70 -31.06 45.08
C ALA A 21 -82.47 -30.94 44.16
N PHE A 22 -82.62 -31.04 42.84
CA PHE A 22 -81.49 -31.00 41.89
C PHE A 22 -81.15 -29.62 41.32
N LYS A 23 -81.99 -28.59 41.55
CA LYS A 23 -81.69 -27.22 41.05
C LYS A 23 -80.55 -26.51 41.78
N LYS A 24 -80.05 -27.06 42.89
CA LYS A 24 -78.92 -26.48 43.62
C LYS A 24 -77.59 -27.14 43.25
N GLU A 25 -77.59 -28.44 42.90
CA GLU A 25 -76.40 -29.15 42.39
C GLU A 25 -76.04 -28.67 40.97
N ASP A 26 -77.00 -28.45 40.08
CA ASP A 26 -76.73 -27.94 38.72
C ASP A 26 -76.09 -26.52 38.72
N ALA A 27 -76.36 -25.72 39.76
CA ALA A 27 -75.78 -24.38 39.89
C ALA A 27 -74.33 -24.42 40.40
N GLU A 28 -74.02 -25.35 41.31
CA GLU A 28 -72.66 -25.55 41.83
C GLU A 28 -71.76 -26.22 40.80
N ASP A 29 -72.27 -27.20 40.04
CA ASP A 29 -71.52 -27.84 38.96
C ASP A 29 -71.24 -26.87 37.81
N LYS A 30 -72.21 -26.01 37.47
CA LYS A 30 -71.99 -24.93 36.50
C LYS A 30 -70.95 -23.93 36.99
N GLN A 31 -70.96 -23.54 38.27
CA GLN A 31 -69.92 -22.68 38.83
C GLN A 31 -68.53 -23.33 38.82
N ARG A 32 -68.45 -24.64 39.08
CA ARG A 32 -67.18 -25.39 39.00
C ARG A 32 -66.66 -25.48 37.56
N GLN A 33 -67.56 -25.65 36.61
CA GLN A 33 -67.22 -25.73 35.19
C GLN A 33 -66.80 -24.35 34.64
N ASP A 34 -67.53 -23.28 34.98
CA ASP A 34 -67.17 -21.90 34.65
C ASP A 34 -65.81 -21.52 35.27
N LEU A 35 -65.52 -21.97 36.50
CA LEU A 35 -64.22 -21.76 37.16
C LEU A 35 -63.09 -22.57 36.50
N ALA A 36 -63.36 -23.81 36.11
CA ALA A 36 -62.38 -24.64 35.41
C ALA A 36 -62.05 -24.08 34.02
N ASP A 37 -63.04 -23.57 33.30
CA ASP A 37 -62.88 -22.93 31.99
C ASP A 37 -62.15 -21.58 32.14
N ASP A 38 -62.46 -20.77 33.16
CA ASP A 38 -61.75 -19.51 33.42
C ASP A 38 -60.29 -19.76 33.82
N VAL A 39 -60.02 -20.79 34.63
CA VAL A 39 -58.64 -21.23 34.94
C VAL A 39 -57.93 -21.75 33.70
N ALA A 40 -58.57 -22.57 32.88
CA ALA A 40 -57.99 -23.09 31.64
C ALA A 40 -57.71 -21.97 30.63
N LYS A 41 -58.62 -20.99 30.50
CA LYS A 41 -58.46 -19.82 29.65
C LYS A 41 -57.36 -18.90 30.17
N LYS A 42 -57.26 -18.69 31.49
CA LYS A 42 -56.18 -17.91 32.09
C LYS A 42 -54.82 -18.59 31.95
N ILE A 43 -54.76 -19.92 32.06
CA ILE A 43 -53.55 -20.70 31.73
C ILE A 43 -53.19 -20.56 30.25
N GLN A 44 -54.17 -20.61 29.33
CA GLN A 44 -53.93 -20.40 27.90
C GLN A 44 -53.50 -18.97 27.55
N GLU A 45 -54.10 -17.96 28.17
CA GLU A 45 -53.75 -16.55 27.98
C GLU A 45 -52.38 -16.24 28.59
N ASP A 46 -52.07 -16.77 29.77
CA ASP A 46 -50.74 -16.68 30.37
C ASP A 46 -49.70 -17.44 29.55
N GLN A 47 -50.05 -18.58 28.93
CA GLN A 47 -49.19 -19.28 27.97
C GLN A 47 -48.98 -18.47 26.69
N LYS A 48 -50.02 -17.84 26.13
CA LYS A 48 -49.91 -16.99 24.93
C LYS A 48 -49.13 -15.72 25.17
N ASN A 49 -49.30 -15.08 26.32
CA ASN A 49 -48.61 -13.84 26.68
C ASN A 49 -47.18 -14.09 27.21
N SER A 50 -46.76 -15.35 27.37
CA SER A 50 -45.42 -15.72 27.85
C SER A 50 -44.55 -16.44 26.83
N VAL A 51 -44.95 -16.50 25.56
CA VAL A 51 -44.08 -17.03 24.49
C VAL A 51 -42.96 -16.03 24.24
N VAL A 52 -41.85 -16.24 24.96
CA VAL A 52 -40.61 -15.51 24.73
C VAL A 52 -40.03 -16.00 23.40
N GLU A 53 -40.17 -15.17 22.38
CA GLU A 53 -39.55 -15.43 21.07
C GLU A 53 -38.10 -14.93 21.09
N LEU A 54 -37.16 -15.87 20.93
CA LEU A 54 -35.75 -15.56 20.71
C LEU A 54 -35.52 -15.24 19.23
N LYS A 55 -35.11 -14.01 18.96
CA LYS A 55 -34.75 -13.48 17.65
C LYS A 55 -33.65 -12.43 17.82
N GLU A 56 -33.07 -11.97 16.72
CA GLU A 56 -31.94 -11.03 16.76
C GLU A 56 -32.25 -9.75 17.57
N SER A 57 -33.48 -9.23 17.47
CA SER A 57 -33.88 -8.04 18.23
C SER A 57 -34.09 -8.28 19.73
N THR A 58 -34.31 -9.53 20.16
CA THR A 58 -34.44 -9.91 21.57
C THR A 58 -33.16 -10.52 22.14
N VAL A 59 -32.20 -10.85 21.28
CA VAL A 59 -30.89 -11.41 21.63
C VAL A 59 -29.77 -10.54 21.06
N PRO A 60 -29.64 -9.28 21.51
CA PRO A 60 -28.65 -8.37 20.96
C PRO A 60 -27.23 -8.85 21.29
N VAL A 61 -26.33 -8.66 20.32
CA VAL A 61 -24.89 -8.84 20.48
C VAL A 61 -24.23 -7.48 20.50
N THR A 62 -23.40 -7.25 21.51
CA THR A 62 -22.51 -6.09 21.54
C THR A 62 -21.06 -6.54 21.67
N PHE A 63 -20.16 -5.69 21.15
CA PHE A 63 -18.72 -5.84 21.33
C PHE A 63 -18.23 -4.62 22.09
N GLU A 64 -17.78 -4.83 23.32
CA GLU A 64 -17.22 -3.78 24.16
C GLU A 64 -15.68 -3.84 24.08
N GLU A 65 -15.02 -2.69 23.89
CA GLU A 65 -13.56 -2.64 23.82
C GLU A 65 -12.95 -3.07 25.16
N LYS A 66 -12.05 -4.06 25.15
CA LYS A 66 -11.38 -4.54 26.38
C LYS A 66 -9.89 -4.20 26.39
N ASP A 67 -9.13 -4.86 25.52
CA ASP A 67 -7.71 -4.61 25.28
C ASP A 67 -7.46 -4.37 23.78
N LEU A 68 -6.23 -4.05 23.39
CA LEU A 68 -5.86 -3.86 21.98
C LEU A 68 -6.00 -5.16 21.20
N GLY A 69 -6.84 -5.16 20.16
CA GLY A 69 -7.14 -6.36 19.38
C GLY A 69 -8.10 -7.35 20.06
N TYR A 70 -8.64 -7.03 21.24
CA TYR A 70 -9.59 -7.86 21.95
C TYR A 70 -10.88 -7.10 22.25
N TYR A 71 -11.99 -7.83 22.13
CA TYR A 71 -13.32 -7.35 22.42
C TYR A 71 -14.00 -8.27 23.42
N GLU A 72 -14.83 -7.69 24.29
CA GLU A 72 -15.77 -8.46 25.09
C GLU A 72 -17.05 -8.65 24.26
N PHE A 73 -17.21 -9.84 23.70
CA PHE A 73 -18.45 -10.30 23.07
C PHE A 73 -19.49 -10.52 24.16
N LYS A 74 -20.62 -9.84 24.04
CA LYS A 74 -21.72 -9.90 25.01
C LYS A 74 -23.01 -10.21 24.29
N ILE A 75 -23.60 -11.36 24.63
CA ILE A 75 -24.96 -11.74 24.22
C ILE A 75 -25.90 -11.49 25.38
N GLN A 76 -27.04 -10.86 25.12
CA GLN A 76 -28.10 -10.65 26.11
C GLN A 76 -29.38 -11.36 25.66
N TRP A 77 -30.31 -11.62 26.57
CA TRP A 77 -31.61 -12.21 26.27
C TRP A 77 -32.70 -11.65 27.20
N PRO A 78 -33.99 -11.90 26.95
CA PRO A 78 -35.07 -11.39 27.79
C PRO A 78 -34.98 -11.92 29.23
N GLU A 79 -35.28 -11.06 30.21
CA GLU A 79 -35.27 -11.43 31.64
C GLU A 79 -36.30 -12.51 32.00
N SER A 80 -37.29 -12.72 31.15
CA SER A 80 -38.29 -13.80 31.28
C SER A 80 -37.70 -15.20 31.06
N VAL A 81 -36.49 -15.32 30.51
CA VAL A 81 -35.77 -16.59 30.37
C VAL A 81 -35.09 -16.95 31.69
N GLY A 82 -35.34 -18.16 32.18
CA GLY A 82 -34.84 -18.61 33.48
C GLY A 82 -33.37 -19.03 33.46
N SER A 83 -33.01 -19.88 32.51
CA SER A 83 -31.63 -20.30 32.27
C SER A 83 -31.36 -20.49 30.78
N VAL A 84 -30.10 -20.31 30.40
CA VAL A 84 -29.64 -20.44 29.01
C VAL A 84 -28.41 -21.31 28.93
N GLU A 85 -28.43 -22.35 28.11
CA GLU A 85 -27.21 -23.04 27.67
C GLU A 85 -26.60 -22.27 26.49
N VAL A 86 -25.33 -21.88 26.62
CA VAL A 86 -24.60 -21.12 25.61
C VAL A 86 -23.59 -22.04 24.94
N TYR A 87 -23.64 -22.07 23.61
CA TYR A 87 -22.66 -22.76 22.78
C TYR A 87 -21.98 -21.74 21.87
N LEU A 88 -20.67 -21.82 21.73
CA LEU A 88 -19.89 -21.03 20.77
C LEU A 88 -19.13 -21.97 19.84
N ASN A 89 -19.21 -21.72 18.53
CA ASN A 89 -18.59 -22.57 17.51
C ASN A 89 -18.95 -24.05 17.71
N ASN A 90 -20.23 -24.30 18.02
CA ASN A 90 -20.83 -25.59 18.37
C ASN A 90 -20.30 -26.28 19.64
N ASN A 91 -19.39 -25.65 20.38
CA ASN A 91 -18.91 -26.16 21.67
C ASN A 91 -19.74 -25.60 22.80
N PHE A 92 -20.14 -26.47 23.73
CA PHE A 92 -20.80 -26.03 24.96
C PHE A 92 -19.83 -25.21 25.81
N GLU A 93 -20.23 -24.00 26.18
CA GLU A 93 -19.42 -23.13 27.04
C GLU A 93 -19.90 -23.17 28.48
N THR A 94 -21.19 -22.89 28.70
CA THR A 94 -21.75 -22.77 30.05
C THR A 94 -23.28 -22.78 30.06
N THR A 95 -23.84 -22.93 31.26
CA THR A 95 -25.26 -22.68 31.55
C THR A 95 -25.36 -21.46 32.44
N VAL A 96 -26.00 -20.39 31.96
CA VAL A 96 -26.22 -19.16 32.72
C VAL A 96 -27.59 -19.22 33.39
N THR A 97 -27.63 -19.03 34.71
CA THR A 97 -28.86 -18.98 35.51
C THR A 97 -28.88 -17.71 36.36
N GLY A 98 -30.03 -17.03 36.43
CA GLY A 98 -30.20 -15.82 37.25
C GLY A 98 -29.56 -14.55 36.68
N LYS A 99 -28.98 -14.60 35.48
CA LYS A 99 -28.52 -13.45 34.70
C LYS A 99 -29.05 -13.56 33.28
N ASN A 100 -29.22 -12.41 32.62
CA ASN A 100 -29.76 -12.33 31.26
C ASN A 100 -28.69 -12.02 30.20
N TYR A 101 -27.43 -12.36 30.48
CA TYR A 101 -26.33 -12.16 29.56
C TYR A 101 -25.18 -13.15 29.77
N PHE A 102 -24.37 -13.32 28.73
CA PHE A 102 -23.10 -14.03 28.76
C PHE A 102 -22.03 -13.19 28.06
N THR A 103 -20.80 -13.23 28.58
CA THR A 103 -19.66 -12.54 27.99
C THR A 103 -18.49 -13.48 27.71
N LYS A 104 -17.74 -13.19 26.65
CA LYS A 104 -16.49 -13.86 26.32
C LYS A 104 -15.54 -12.88 25.64
N VAL A 105 -14.24 -13.02 25.90
CA VAL A 105 -13.22 -12.25 25.19
C VAL A 105 -12.94 -12.92 23.85
N VAL A 106 -12.99 -12.14 22.78
CA VAL A 106 -12.79 -12.58 21.39
C VAL A 106 -11.76 -11.67 20.73
N LEU A 107 -11.10 -12.17 19.69
CA LEU A 107 -10.16 -11.39 18.90
C LEU A 107 -10.90 -10.43 17.96
N HIS A 108 -10.27 -9.31 17.61
CA HIS A 108 -10.76 -8.43 16.55
C HIS A 108 -10.95 -9.23 15.25
N ASN A 109 -11.98 -8.89 14.48
CA ASN A 109 -12.35 -9.58 13.25
C ASN A 109 -12.71 -11.08 13.40
N GLU A 110 -12.76 -11.62 14.62
CA GLU A 110 -13.19 -12.99 14.87
C GLU A 110 -14.68 -13.15 14.56
N VAL A 111 -15.01 -14.17 13.77
CA VAL A 111 -16.39 -14.57 13.50
C VAL A 111 -16.81 -15.57 14.56
N VAL A 112 -17.77 -15.19 15.38
CA VAL A 112 -18.28 -15.98 16.50
C VAL A 112 -19.65 -16.51 16.14
N SER A 113 -19.73 -17.82 15.87
CA SER A 113 -21.04 -18.49 15.76
C SER A 113 -21.52 -18.88 17.15
N TYR A 114 -22.77 -18.55 17.49
CA TYR A 114 -23.32 -18.83 18.80
C TYR A 114 -24.70 -19.46 18.69
N ARG A 115 -24.96 -20.41 19.58
CA ARG A 115 -26.26 -21.07 19.75
C ARG A 115 -26.65 -20.95 21.21
N ILE A 116 -27.88 -20.50 21.47
CA ILE A 116 -28.45 -20.47 22.81
C ILE A 116 -29.67 -21.37 22.88
N ARG A 117 -29.78 -22.13 23.98
CA ARG A 117 -31.00 -22.88 24.31
C ARG A 117 -31.59 -22.28 25.58
N ALA A 118 -32.76 -21.68 25.45
CA ALA A 118 -33.45 -21.04 26.56
C ALA A 118 -34.42 -22.00 27.25
N TYR A 119 -34.46 -21.88 28.57
CA TYR A 119 -35.34 -22.63 29.45
C TYR A 119 -36.11 -21.66 30.34
N ALA A 120 -37.35 -22.02 30.67
CA ALA A 120 -38.19 -21.27 31.60
C ALA A 120 -37.58 -21.24 33.00
N SER A 121 -38.01 -20.30 33.85
CA SER A 121 -37.56 -20.26 35.23
C SER A 121 -37.91 -21.56 35.98
N VAL A 122 -37.14 -21.87 37.03
CA VAL A 122 -37.40 -23.04 37.89
C VAL A 122 -38.81 -22.97 38.50
N GLN A 123 -39.30 -21.76 38.80
CA GLN A 123 -40.67 -21.51 39.25
C GLN A 123 -41.73 -21.91 38.22
N ARG A 124 -41.37 -21.92 36.93
CA ARG A 124 -42.18 -22.38 35.79
C ARG A 124 -41.78 -23.78 35.30
N GLY A 125 -41.07 -24.56 36.12
CA GLY A 125 -40.73 -25.95 35.84
C GLY A 125 -39.50 -26.19 34.95
N GLY A 126 -38.74 -25.14 34.57
CA GLY A 126 -37.48 -25.33 33.83
C GLY A 126 -37.64 -25.87 32.41
N ALA A 127 -38.83 -25.79 31.82
CA ALA A 127 -39.11 -26.34 30.50
C ALA A 127 -38.31 -25.63 29.40
N PHE A 128 -37.87 -26.39 28.39
CA PHE A 128 -37.26 -25.84 27.18
C PHE A 128 -38.23 -24.89 26.47
N ILE A 129 -37.75 -23.69 26.10
CA ILE A 129 -38.54 -22.67 25.40
C ILE A 129 -38.21 -22.73 23.90
N GLN A 130 -36.98 -22.37 23.54
CA GLN A 130 -36.57 -22.18 22.15
C GLN A 130 -35.04 -22.29 22.04
N GLU A 131 -34.58 -22.69 20.86
CA GLU A 131 -33.18 -22.58 20.44
C GLU A 131 -33.04 -21.42 19.43
N TYR A 132 -31.99 -20.62 19.60
CA TYR A 132 -31.64 -19.55 18.67
C TYR A 132 -30.17 -19.67 18.27
N PHE A 133 -29.89 -19.48 16.98
CA PHE A 133 -28.55 -19.55 16.41
C PHE A 133 -28.31 -18.31 15.55
N ASN A 134 -27.14 -17.71 15.71
CA ASN A 134 -26.68 -16.63 14.83
C ASN A 134 -25.15 -16.59 14.79
N THR A 135 -24.61 -15.71 13.96
CA THR A 135 -23.18 -15.43 13.87
C THR A 135 -22.96 -13.93 13.94
N SER A 136 -21.92 -13.51 14.65
CA SER A 136 -21.53 -12.11 14.73
C SER A 136 -20.03 -11.99 14.55
N GLN A 137 -19.59 -10.87 13.95
CA GLN A 137 -18.18 -10.61 13.70
C GLN A 137 -17.71 -9.47 14.60
N ALA A 138 -16.63 -9.71 15.33
CA ALA A 138 -15.99 -8.66 16.13
C ALA A 138 -15.47 -7.54 15.21
N PRO A 139 -15.48 -6.27 15.66
CA PRO A 139 -14.94 -5.18 14.86
C PRO A 139 -13.48 -5.43 14.46
N PHE A 140 -13.09 -4.98 13.27
CA PHE A 140 -11.73 -5.09 12.78
C PHE A 140 -10.85 -3.97 13.34
N ASP A 141 -9.69 -4.33 13.89
CA ASP A 141 -8.62 -3.39 14.24
C ASP A 141 -7.44 -3.51 13.27
N PHE A 142 -6.83 -2.37 12.92
CA PHE A 142 -5.59 -2.29 12.16
C PHE A 142 -4.41 -2.12 13.12
N LEU A 143 -3.67 -3.22 13.37
CA LEU A 143 -2.64 -3.29 14.41
C LEU A 143 -1.23 -3.38 13.80
N ILE A 144 -0.38 -2.41 14.08
CA ILE A 144 1.02 -2.37 13.63
C ILE A 144 1.94 -2.58 14.84
N TYR A 145 2.37 -3.82 15.05
CA TYR A 145 3.30 -4.20 16.14
C TYR A 145 4.76 -4.33 15.69
N GLN A 146 4.97 -4.49 14.39
CA GLN A 146 6.28 -4.69 13.77
C GLN A 146 6.43 -3.73 12.59
N ASN A 147 7.64 -3.63 12.06
CA ASN A 147 7.87 -2.84 10.86
C ASN A 147 7.05 -3.43 9.70
N PHE A 148 6.26 -2.57 9.06
CA PHE A 148 5.37 -2.89 7.97
C PHE A 148 5.88 -2.20 6.69
N ASN A 149 6.57 -2.98 5.86
CA ASN A 149 7.09 -2.52 4.57
C ASN A 149 6.04 -2.77 3.49
N MET A 150 5.48 -1.69 2.96
CA MET A 150 4.43 -1.77 1.94
C MET A 150 5.02 -2.20 0.59
N LYS A 151 4.29 -3.07 -0.10
CA LYS A 151 4.59 -3.54 -1.46
C LYS A 151 3.51 -3.15 -2.46
N GLU A 152 2.40 -2.61 -1.96
CA GLU A 152 1.23 -2.16 -2.69
C GLU A 152 0.53 -1.08 -1.88
N ASP A 153 -0.43 -0.41 -2.50
CA ASP A 153 -1.26 0.58 -1.83
C ASP A 153 -2.11 -0.10 -0.74
N VAL A 154 -2.19 0.52 0.43
CA VAL A 154 -2.90 -0.04 1.59
C VAL A 154 -4.07 0.87 1.95
N VAL A 155 -5.26 0.28 2.05
CA VAL A 155 -6.46 0.92 2.57
C VAL A 155 -6.94 0.12 3.77
N ALA A 156 -6.87 0.71 4.95
CA ALA A 156 -7.33 0.13 6.21
C ALA A 156 -8.58 0.87 6.69
N GLU A 157 -9.72 0.20 6.72
CA GLU A 157 -10.95 0.69 7.35
C GLU A 157 -11.20 -0.12 8.63
N ALA A 158 -11.01 0.51 9.79
CA ALA A 158 -10.96 -0.18 11.07
C ALA A 158 -11.77 0.53 12.16
N LYS A 159 -12.17 -0.21 13.19
CA LYS A 159 -12.68 0.38 14.43
C LYS A 159 -11.56 1.13 15.15
N ARG A 160 -10.43 0.44 15.38
CA ARG A 160 -9.22 1.03 15.96
C ARG A 160 -8.03 0.85 15.02
N ALA A 161 -7.22 1.89 14.87
CA ALA A 161 -5.89 1.78 14.30
C ALA A 161 -4.86 1.99 15.42
N TYR A 162 -3.98 1.02 15.63
CA TYR A 162 -2.95 1.07 16.67
C TYR A 162 -1.56 0.95 16.06
N ILE A 163 -0.68 1.90 16.38
CA ILE A 163 0.73 1.87 15.98
C ILE A 163 1.58 1.73 17.23
N HIS A 164 2.24 0.59 17.39
CA HIS A 164 3.06 0.28 18.55
C HIS A 164 4.31 1.16 18.61
N SER A 165 4.81 1.43 19.83
CA SER A 165 6.04 2.18 20.05
C SER A 165 7.22 1.52 19.34
N GLY A 166 7.92 2.26 18.48
CA GLY A 166 9.06 1.75 17.71
C GLY A 166 8.71 0.92 16.47
N SER A 167 7.43 0.66 16.20
CA SER A 167 7.02 0.11 14.90
C SER A 167 7.01 1.20 13.83
N LYS A 168 7.24 0.81 12.58
CA LYS A 168 7.26 1.72 11.43
C LYS A 168 6.43 1.19 10.28
N ILE A 169 5.71 2.08 9.60
CA ILE A 169 5.11 1.83 8.30
C ILE A 169 6.01 2.50 7.26
N VAL A 170 6.66 1.70 6.42
CA VAL A 170 7.48 2.20 5.32
C VAL A 170 6.67 2.06 4.04
N THR A 171 6.28 3.19 3.44
CA THR A 171 5.36 3.17 2.30
C THR A 171 6.06 2.85 0.98
N ASN A 172 7.37 3.08 0.85
CA ASN A 172 8.17 2.80 -0.34
C ASN A 172 7.58 3.35 -1.66
N GLY A 173 6.94 4.51 -1.60
CA GLY A 173 6.27 5.13 -2.76
C GLY A 173 4.81 4.69 -2.97
N HIS A 174 4.27 3.77 -2.17
CA HIS A 174 2.86 3.37 -2.19
C HIS A 174 1.96 4.32 -1.39
N ASN A 175 0.66 4.29 -1.67
CA ASN A 175 -0.33 5.10 -0.97
C ASN A 175 -0.83 4.38 0.28
N LEU A 176 -0.93 5.12 1.39
CA LEU A 176 -1.45 4.63 2.65
C LEU A 176 -2.74 5.40 2.99
N THR A 177 -3.84 4.69 3.16
CA THR A 177 -5.10 5.24 3.66
C THR A 177 -5.52 4.51 4.92
N ILE A 178 -5.67 5.24 6.03
CA ILE A 178 -6.19 4.72 7.30
C ILE A 178 -7.48 5.48 7.62
N LYS A 179 -8.60 4.76 7.69
CA LYS A 179 -9.86 5.27 8.21
C LYS A 179 -10.20 4.51 9.48
N ALA A 180 -10.22 5.19 10.61
CA ALA A 180 -10.51 4.58 11.90
C ALA A 180 -11.57 5.34 12.68
N GLU A 181 -12.29 4.70 13.59
CA GLU A 181 -13.00 5.47 14.62
C GLU A 181 -12.02 6.03 15.64
N LYS A 182 -11.03 5.23 16.04
CA LYS A 182 -10.00 5.62 17.02
C LYS A 182 -8.59 5.32 16.51
N LEU A 183 -7.73 6.33 16.43
CA LEU A 183 -6.30 6.19 16.15
C LEU A 183 -5.51 6.29 17.46
N ILE A 184 -4.68 5.31 17.74
CA ILE A 184 -3.84 5.26 18.94
C ILE A 184 -2.39 5.07 18.50
N VAL A 185 -1.54 6.04 18.83
CA VAL A 185 -0.11 5.96 18.54
C VAL A 185 0.64 5.86 19.86
N ALA A 186 1.25 4.71 20.11
CA ALA A 186 1.99 4.50 21.35
C ALA A 186 3.25 5.37 21.39
N GLU A 187 3.49 5.96 22.57
CA GLU A 187 4.59 6.88 22.80
C GLU A 187 5.95 6.23 22.52
N PHE A 188 6.77 6.88 21.68
CA PHE A 188 8.14 6.46 21.44
C PHE A 188 9.05 6.95 22.59
N LYS A 189 9.60 6.01 23.37
CA LYS A 189 10.48 6.31 24.52
C LYS A 189 11.97 6.39 24.18
N GLY A 190 12.35 6.31 22.90
CA GLY A 190 13.74 6.37 22.48
C GLY A 190 14.28 7.80 22.38
N PRO A 191 15.62 7.97 22.31
CA PRO A 191 16.23 9.29 22.13
C PRO A 191 15.75 9.93 20.81
N GLN A 192 15.18 11.12 20.89
CA GLN A 192 14.76 11.92 19.72
C GLN A 192 15.90 12.77 19.14
N SER A 193 17.13 12.25 19.17
CA SER A 193 18.31 12.89 18.59
C SER A 193 18.69 12.20 17.29
N GLY A 194 18.86 12.95 16.21
CA GLY A 194 19.35 12.43 14.93
C GLY A 194 18.36 12.59 13.79
N ASN A 195 18.43 11.66 12.83
CA ASN A 195 17.59 11.69 11.63
C ASN A 195 16.13 11.37 12.00
N PRO A 196 15.15 12.25 11.72
CA PRO A 196 13.73 12.02 12.04
C PRO A 196 13.17 10.69 11.55
N ALA A 197 13.66 10.17 10.42
CA ALA A 197 13.30 8.85 9.90
C ALA A 197 13.53 7.70 10.89
N GLN A 198 14.45 7.86 11.84
CA GLN A 198 14.80 6.82 12.81
C GLN A 198 13.72 6.64 13.88
N TYR A 199 12.98 7.71 14.22
CA TYR A 199 11.96 7.68 15.27
C TYR A 199 10.53 7.88 14.75
N SER A 200 10.34 8.23 13.47
CA SER A 200 9.01 8.32 12.85
C SER A 200 8.31 6.96 12.73
N GLN A 201 7.00 6.96 12.98
CA GLN A 201 6.12 5.79 12.82
C GLN A 201 5.70 5.57 11.38
N ILE A 202 5.69 6.59 10.54
CA ILE A 202 5.43 6.46 9.10
C ILE A 202 6.58 7.10 8.33
N VAL A 203 7.15 6.38 7.37
CA VAL A 203 8.29 6.82 6.54
C VAL A 203 7.96 6.56 5.08
N THR A 204 8.13 7.56 4.20
CA THR A 204 7.74 7.37 2.79
C THR A 204 8.73 6.55 1.97
N HIS A 205 10.03 6.70 2.26
CA HIS A 205 11.10 5.94 1.63
C HIS A 205 12.21 5.69 2.65
N GLU A 206 12.68 4.45 2.72
CA GLU A 206 13.87 4.11 3.48
C GLU A 206 15.10 4.28 2.59
N THR A 207 16.14 4.98 3.08
CA THR A 207 17.29 5.40 2.27
C THR A 207 18.15 4.25 1.73
N SER A 208 17.91 3.01 2.14
CA SER A 208 18.74 1.85 1.83
C SER A 208 18.24 0.98 0.67
N GLU A 209 16.98 1.08 0.25
CA GLU A 209 16.45 0.22 -0.81
C GLU A 209 16.27 0.96 -2.15
N PRO A 210 16.76 0.38 -3.27
CA PRO A 210 16.54 0.94 -4.59
C PRO A 210 15.07 0.80 -4.99
N SER A 211 14.22 1.77 -4.63
CA SER A 211 12.85 1.82 -5.12
C SER A 211 12.84 2.03 -6.64
N LYS A 212 12.05 1.24 -7.36
CA LYS A 212 11.90 1.33 -8.82
C LYS A 212 11.07 2.52 -9.27
N THR A 213 10.40 3.20 -8.35
CA THR A 213 9.43 4.24 -8.66
C THR A 213 9.86 5.58 -8.07
N ASN A 214 9.84 6.62 -8.89
CA ASN A 214 10.04 8.01 -8.44
C ASN A 214 8.73 8.59 -7.84
N PHE A 215 7.80 7.73 -7.41
CA PHE A 215 6.49 8.17 -6.95
C PHE A 215 6.56 8.65 -5.51
N SER A 216 5.91 9.78 -5.30
CA SER A 216 5.66 10.40 -4.01
C SER A 216 4.48 9.70 -3.35
N SER A 217 4.65 9.12 -2.15
CA SER A 217 3.55 8.46 -1.43
C SER A 217 2.47 9.44 -1.00
N LYS A 218 1.20 9.06 -1.13
CA LYS A 218 0.07 9.77 -0.52
C LYS A 218 -0.33 9.08 0.78
N ILE A 219 -0.32 9.82 1.87
CA ILE A 219 -0.77 9.36 3.18
C ILE A 219 -2.08 10.07 3.50
N ASN A 220 -3.14 9.32 3.73
CA ASN A 220 -4.45 9.83 4.12
C ASN A 220 -4.89 9.16 5.42
N ILE A 221 -5.07 9.94 6.49
CA ILE A 221 -5.50 9.43 7.78
C ILE A 221 -6.77 10.16 8.18
N GLN A 222 -7.84 9.40 8.43
CA GLN A 222 -9.12 9.90 8.90
C GLN A 222 -9.48 9.17 10.20
N ALA A 223 -9.69 9.93 11.28
CA ALA A 223 -10.09 9.37 12.57
C ALA A 223 -11.15 10.23 13.27
N LYS A 224 -12.08 9.61 14.02
CA LYS A 224 -12.97 10.39 14.89
C LYS A 224 -12.22 10.86 16.13
N VAL A 225 -11.44 9.99 16.75
CA VAL A 225 -10.61 10.30 17.92
C VAL A 225 -9.17 9.88 17.62
N ALA A 226 -8.19 10.71 17.96
CA ALA A 226 -6.77 10.32 17.92
C ALA A 226 -6.09 10.58 19.26
N ILE A 227 -5.17 9.70 19.65
CA ILE A 227 -4.44 9.77 20.92
C ILE A 227 -2.97 9.45 20.68
N GLY A 228 -2.08 10.20 21.32
CA GLY A 228 -0.63 9.99 21.30
C GLY A 228 0.10 10.92 20.35
N THR A 229 1.31 10.54 19.95
CA THR A 229 2.16 11.36 19.07
C THR A 229 2.47 10.62 17.78
N LEU A 230 1.94 11.11 16.65
CA LEU A 230 2.26 10.58 15.33
C LEU A 230 3.38 11.39 14.67
N GLN A 231 4.48 10.71 14.37
CA GLN A 231 5.63 11.30 13.67
C GLN A 231 5.73 10.69 12.27
N ILE A 232 5.72 11.54 11.25
CA ILE A 232 5.77 11.14 9.83
C ILE A 232 7.02 11.73 9.20
N ALA A 233 7.87 10.89 8.62
CA ALA A 233 9.03 11.29 7.82
C ALA A 233 8.71 11.15 6.32
N MET A 234 8.51 12.30 5.68
CA MET A 234 8.24 12.45 4.26
C MET A 234 9.58 12.66 3.54
N ILE A 235 10.17 11.57 3.06
CA ILE A 235 11.48 11.53 2.40
C ILE A 235 11.30 11.24 0.92
N GLY A 236 11.77 12.16 0.09
CA GLY A 236 11.91 11.97 -1.34
C GLY A 236 13.18 11.19 -1.67
N LYS A 237 13.13 10.43 -2.78
CA LYS A 237 14.26 9.61 -3.24
C LYS A 237 15.31 10.50 -3.91
N ASP A 238 16.58 10.34 -3.56
CA ASP A 238 17.67 11.03 -4.28
C ASP A 238 17.80 10.48 -5.70
N GLY A 239 17.97 11.39 -6.67
CA GLY A 239 18.24 11.07 -8.06
C GLY A 239 19.64 10.49 -8.23
N GLN A 240 19.78 9.53 -9.16
CA GLN A 240 21.07 8.96 -9.51
C GLN A 240 21.88 9.93 -10.37
N ASN A 241 23.20 9.95 -10.17
CA ASN A 241 24.10 10.67 -11.05
C ASN A 241 24.09 10.06 -12.46
N GLY A 242 24.20 10.92 -13.47
CA GLY A 242 24.40 10.51 -14.84
C GLY A 242 25.79 9.92 -15.05
N LYS A 243 25.89 8.97 -15.97
CA LYS A 243 27.17 8.36 -16.34
C LYS A 243 27.99 9.30 -17.19
N ASN A 244 29.32 9.24 -17.02
CA ASN A 244 30.23 9.97 -17.87
C ASN A 244 30.20 9.41 -19.30
N GLY A 245 30.49 10.25 -20.30
CA GLY A 245 30.47 9.84 -21.71
C GLY A 245 31.39 8.66 -22.01
N GLU A 246 32.52 8.55 -21.32
CA GLU A 246 33.45 7.41 -21.46
C GLU A 246 32.89 6.10 -20.89
N GLU A 247 32.24 6.17 -19.72
CA GLU A 247 31.58 5.03 -19.09
C GLU A 247 30.44 4.52 -19.96
N PHE A 248 29.63 5.46 -20.48
CA PHE A 248 28.54 5.14 -21.41
C PHE A 248 29.02 4.50 -22.71
N ALA A 249 30.11 5.00 -23.30
CA ALA A 249 30.71 4.41 -24.50
C ALA A 249 31.20 2.98 -24.23
N THR A 250 31.88 2.78 -23.09
CA THR A 250 32.39 1.47 -22.67
C THR A 250 31.26 0.45 -22.49
N GLU A 251 30.17 0.82 -21.81
CA GLU A 251 29.02 -0.06 -21.61
C GLU A 251 28.31 -0.46 -22.91
N ARG A 252 28.33 0.42 -23.92
CA ARG A 252 27.77 0.12 -25.25
C ARG A 252 28.72 -0.67 -26.15
N GLY A 253 29.89 -1.07 -25.65
CA GLY A 253 30.92 -1.73 -26.45
C GLY A 253 31.51 -0.84 -27.53
N ILE A 254 31.36 0.47 -27.40
CA ILE A 254 31.95 1.43 -28.32
C ILE A 254 33.39 1.65 -27.84
N SER A 255 34.35 1.12 -28.61
CA SER A 255 35.77 1.34 -28.30
C SER A 255 36.02 2.85 -28.26
N LEU A 256 36.51 3.34 -27.12
CA LEU A 256 37.04 4.69 -27.03
C LEU A 256 38.10 4.81 -28.14
N LEU A 257 37.89 5.78 -29.03
CA LEU A 257 38.73 5.96 -30.21
C LEU A 257 40.19 6.15 -29.76
N PRO A 258 41.18 5.74 -30.57
CA PRO A 258 42.58 5.97 -30.25
C PRO A 258 42.81 7.46 -29.98
N ALA A 259 43.77 7.81 -29.12
CA ALA A 259 43.99 9.19 -28.67
C ALA A 259 44.12 10.23 -29.81
N ARG A 260 44.46 9.77 -31.02
CA ARG A 260 44.53 10.57 -32.24
C ARG A 260 43.91 9.84 -33.44
N ALA A 261 43.29 10.60 -34.34
CA ALA A 261 42.84 10.15 -35.65
C ALA A 261 44.01 9.80 -36.58
N MET A 262 43.72 9.16 -37.72
CA MET A 262 44.75 8.68 -38.64
C MET A 262 45.55 9.83 -39.25
N ASP A 263 46.88 9.72 -39.21
CA ASP A 263 47.79 10.66 -39.86
C ASP A 263 47.67 10.56 -41.40
N GLY A 264 47.97 11.66 -42.07
CA GLY A 264 48.04 11.76 -43.51
C GLY A 264 49.24 11.00 -44.08
N ILE A 265 49.08 10.48 -45.29
CA ILE A 265 50.11 9.75 -46.02
C ILE A 265 51.12 10.75 -46.58
N ASN A 266 52.40 10.52 -46.34
CA ASN A 266 53.47 11.35 -46.89
C ASN A 266 53.45 11.37 -48.42
N GLY A 267 53.80 12.53 -48.98
CA GLY A 267 54.03 12.71 -50.40
C GLY A 267 55.24 11.89 -50.86
N LYS A 268 55.22 11.48 -52.13
CA LYS A 268 56.34 10.80 -52.77
C LYS A 268 57.33 11.84 -53.28
N ASP A 269 58.62 11.61 -53.04
CA ASP A 269 59.68 12.44 -53.57
C ASP A 269 59.65 12.46 -55.09
N GLY A 270 60.01 13.60 -55.67
CA GLY A 270 60.22 13.68 -57.11
C GLY A 270 61.47 12.89 -57.49
N THR A 271 61.50 12.39 -58.71
CA THR A 271 62.72 11.77 -59.27
C THR A 271 63.15 12.56 -60.50
N MET A 272 64.47 12.66 -60.69
CA MET A 272 65.07 13.30 -61.86
C MET A 272 66.10 12.36 -62.45
N THR A 273 66.21 12.38 -63.78
CA THR A 273 67.30 11.73 -64.49
C THR A 273 68.44 12.72 -64.60
N ARG A 274 69.59 12.38 -64.02
CA ARG A 274 70.82 13.15 -64.21
C ARG A 274 71.43 12.79 -65.55
N ASN A 275 71.51 13.76 -66.45
CA ASN A 275 72.17 13.57 -67.73
C ASN A 275 73.66 13.85 -67.56
N ILE A 276 74.48 12.80 -67.62
CA ILE A 276 75.94 12.94 -67.51
C ILE A 276 76.44 13.57 -68.80
N CYS A 277 76.89 14.82 -68.72
CA CYS A 277 77.63 15.45 -69.81
C CYS A 277 78.92 14.65 -70.06
N SER A 278 78.97 13.89 -71.15
CA SER A 278 80.21 13.28 -71.60
C SER A 278 81.14 14.38 -72.10
N LEU A 279 82.09 14.78 -71.26
CA LEU A 279 83.12 15.81 -71.50
C LEU A 279 83.97 15.62 -72.78
N LYS A 280 83.75 14.55 -73.56
CA LYS A 280 84.55 14.21 -74.76
C LYS A 280 83.90 14.52 -76.11
N LYS A 281 82.62 14.91 -76.18
CA LYS A 281 81.99 15.31 -77.46
C LYS A 281 81.04 16.48 -77.26
N ASN A 282 81.51 17.65 -77.68
CA ASN A 282 80.77 18.90 -77.91
C ASN A 282 80.04 19.51 -76.69
N PRO A 283 80.53 20.63 -76.11
CA PRO A 283 79.90 21.28 -74.95
C PRO A 283 78.49 21.83 -75.23
N ASP A 284 78.11 21.98 -76.50
CA ASP A 284 76.79 22.49 -76.91
C ASP A 284 75.67 21.43 -76.94
N THR A 285 75.95 20.17 -76.52
CA THR A 285 74.96 19.06 -76.54
C THR A 285 74.66 18.47 -75.15
N CYS A 286 74.82 19.24 -74.06
CA CYS A 286 74.33 18.81 -72.74
C CYS A 286 72.79 18.83 -72.71
N VAL A 287 72.18 17.65 -72.61
CA VAL A 287 70.75 17.54 -72.31
C VAL A 287 70.58 17.95 -70.84
N PRO A 288 69.78 18.98 -70.52
CA PRO A 288 69.57 19.39 -69.14
C PRO A 288 68.95 18.23 -68.34
N ASP A 289 69.23 18.19 -67.04
CA ASP A 289 68.56 17.26 -66.13
C ASP A 289 67.05 17.38 -66.29
N SER A 290 66.37 16.25 -66.44
CA SER A 290 64.93 16.22 -66.67
C SER A 290 64.21 15.60 -65.49
N CYS A 291 63.09 16.21 -65.10
CA CYS A 291 62.21 15.68 -64.06
C CYS A 291 61.47 14.46 -64.61
N THR A 292 61.67 13.31 -63.97
CA THR A 292 61.09 12.02 -64.35
C THR A 292 59.76 11.80 -63.61
N SER A 293 59.68 12.21 -62.35
CA SER A 293 58.42 12.33 -61.62
C SER A 293 58.44 13.57 -60.74
N SER A 294 57.36 14.35 -60.77
CA SER A 294 57.19 15.46 -59.84
C SER A 294 56.95 14.95 -58.43
N PRO A 295 57.41 15.66 -57.38
CA PRO A 295 57.04 15.32 -56.02
C PRO A 295 55.52 15.45 -55.84
N THR A 296 54.93 14.63 -54.97
CA THR A 296 53.51 14.76 -54.61
C THR A 296 53.37 15.41 -53.24
N SER A 297 52.27 16.14 -53.03
CA SER A 297 51.91 16.63 -51.70
C SER A 297 51.58 15.45 -50.77
N GLY A 298 51.77 15.65 -49.47
CA GLY A 298 51.21 14.74 -48.46
C GLY A 298 49.69 14.87 -48.40
N SER A 299 49.00 13.81 -48.00
CA SER A 299 47.56 13.89 -47.72
C SER A 299 47.32 14.56 -46.38
N ASN A 300 46.14 15.14 -46.20
CA ASN A 300 45.73 15.67 -44.91
C ASN A 300 45.60 14.54 -43.87
N GLY A 301 45.80 14.88 -42.60
CA GLY A 301 45.38 14.01 -41.51
C GLY A 301 43.86 13.94 -41.42
N ALA A 302 43.34 12.85 -40.89
CA ALA A 302 41.91 12.72 -40.63
C ALA A 302 41.50 13.59 -39.44
N ASP A 303 40.31 14.18 -39.50
CA ASP A 303 39.72 14.87 -38.35
C ASP A 303 39.45 13.86 -37.23
N GLY A 304 39.65 14.29 -35.99
CA GLY A 304 39.25 13.55 -34.81
C GLY A 304 37.74 13.52 -34.65
N ALA A 305 37.19 12.41 -34.19
CA ALA A 305 35.77 12.33 -33.86
C ALA A 305 35.45 13.12 -32.58
N ASP A 306 34.23 13.64 -32.51
CA ASP A 306 33.70 14.29 -31.32
C ASP A 306 33.57 13.29 -30.14
N GLY A 307 33.61 13.83 -28.92
CA GLY A 307 33.41 13.06 -27.70
C GLY A 307 31.95 12.67 -27.50
N PHE A 308 31.73 11.64 -26.67
CA PHE A 308 30.41 11.19 -26.27
C PHE A 308 29.81 12.12 -25.22
N PRO A 309 28.52 12.46 -25.33
CA PRO A 309 27.84 13.24 -24.30
C PRO A 309 27.79 12.47 -22.98
N GLY A 310 27.87 13.20 -21.87
CA GLY A 310 27.51 12.66 -20.56
C GLY A 310 26.01 12.44 -20.45
N GLN A 311 25.57 11.51 -19.61
CA GLN A 311 24.14 11.32 -19.35
C GLN A 311 23.64 12.36 -18.34
N ASP A 312 22.39 12.77 -18.47
CA ASP A 312 21.75 13.62 -17.47
C ASP A 312 21.63 12.89 -16.12
N GLY A 313 21.72 13.64 -15.03
CA GLY A 313 21.36 13.17 -13.70
C GLY A 313 19.85 13.01 -13.59
N GLN A 314 19.41 12.04 -12.79
CA GLN A 314 17.98 11.85 -12.52
C GLN A 314 17.48 12.92 -11.55
N ASN A 315 16.23 13.34 -11.72
CA ASN A 315 15.58 14.22 -10.76
C ASN A 315 15.40 13.53 -9.40
N GLY A 316 15.46 14.31 -8.33
CA GLY A 316 15.04 13.86 -7.01
C GLY A 316 13.52 13.71 -6.92
N GLY A 317 13.07 12.79 -6.09
CA GLY A 317 11.65 12.56 -5.83
C GLY A 317 11.06 13.61 -4.89
N ASP A 318 9.79 13.97 -5.13
CA ASP A 318 8.99 14.78 -4.22
C ASP A 318 8.78 14.04 -2.88
N ALA A 319 8.64 14.79 -1.78
CA ALA A 319 8.54 14.19 -0.44
C ALA A 319 7.24 13.38 -0.18
N GLY A 320 6.20 13.44 -1.05
CA GLY A 320 4.88 12.83 -0.84
C GLY A 320 3.69 13.80 -0.76
N PHE A 321 2.59 13.34 -0.17
CA PHE A 321 1.42 14.17 0.18
C PHE A 321 0.84 13.62 1.47
N VAL A 322 0.47 14.50 2.41
CA VAL A 322 -0.17 14.09 3.67
C VAL A 322 -1.50 14.80 3.83
N LYS A 323 -2.55 14.01 4.05
CA LYS A 323 -3.85 14.47 4.49
C LYS A 323 -4.21 13.83 5.83
N ILE A 324 -4.49 14.64 6.85
CA ILE A 324 -4.86 14.14 8.19
C ILE A 324 -6.10 14.89 8.68
N GLU A 325 -7.20 14.16 8.83
CA GLU A 325 -8.47 14.65 9.35
C GLU A 325 -8.80 13.90 10.64
N VAL A 326 -8.74 14.61 11.77
CA VAL A 326 -9.13 14.08 13.07
C VAL A 326 -10.21 14.97 13.66
N THR A 327 -11.33 14.39 14.10
CA THR A 327 -12.44 15.17 14.70
C THR A 327 -12.13 15.60 16.13
N ASP A 328 -11.66 14.69 16.96
CA ASP A 328 -11.18 14.94 18.33
C ASP A 328 -9.70 14.58 18.45
N ASP A 329 -8.88 15.61 18.54
CA ASP A 329 -7.42 15.59 18.60
C ASP A 329 -6.89 16.18 19.93
N SER A 330 -7.74 16.22 20.96
CA SER A 330 -7.40 16.85 22.26
C SER A 330 -6.17 16.24 22.93
N GLU A 331 -5.94 14.93 22.74
CA GLU A 331 -4.80 14.17 23.25
C GLU A 331 -3.84 13.72 22.14
N PHE A 332 -3.89 14.37 20.97
CA PHE A 332 -3.11 14.01 19.80
C PHE A 332 -2.08 15.10 19.45
N PHE A 333 -0.87 14.67 19.14
CA PHE A 333 0.19 15.52 18.60
C PHE A 333 0.68 14.97 17.25
N LEU A 334 0.84 15.85 16.28
CA LEU A 334 1.31 15.51 14.94
C LEU A 334 2.66 16.17 14.67
N GLU A 335 3.67 15.38 14.32
CA GLU A 335 4.95 15.88 13.82
C GLU A 335 5.20 15.38 12.40
N ILE A 336 5.46 16.30 11.48
CA ILE A 336 5.79 15.95 10.10
C ILE A 336 7.17 16.52 9.79
N TYR A 337 8.07 15.65 9.35
CA TYR A 337 9.38 16.01 8.82
C TYR A 337 9.40 15.84 7.31
N GLN A 338 9.88 16.84 6.58
CA GLN A 338 10.02 16.76 5.13
C GLN A 338 11.47 16.86 4.68
N LYS A 339 11.87 15.97 3.78
CA LYS A 339 13.15 16.01 3.10
C LYS A 339 12.96 15.60 1.64
N PRO A 340 12.82 16.56 0.72
CA PRO A 340 12.80 16.26 -0.71
C PRO A 340 14.08 15.55 -1.15
N GLY A 341 13.97 14.75 -2.21
CA GLY A 341 15.12 14.07 -2.79
C GLY A 341 16.00 15.05 -3.55
N LYS A 342 17.31 14.91 -3.44
CA LYS A 342 18.27 15.70 -4.22
C LYS A 342 18.28 15.24 -5.68
N GLY A 343 18.48 16.17 -6.60
CA GLY A 343 18.80 15.82 -7.99
C GLY A 343 20.17 15.15 -8.08
N GLY A 344 20.30 14.17 -8.96
CA GLY A 344 21.59 13.57 -9.30
C GLY A 344 22.42 14.52 -10.16
N LEU A 345 23.74 14.44 -10.05
CA LEU A 345 24.65 15.23 -10.89
C LEU A 345 24.65 14.71 -12.33
N GLY A 346 24.77 15.60 -13.31
CA GLY A 346 25.00 15.24 -14.70
C GLY A 346 26.37 14.57 -14.87
N GLY A 347 26.43 13.59 -15.77
CA GLY A 347 27.68 12.96 -16.15
C GLY A 347 28.52 13.88 -17.02
N LYS A 348 29.84 13.82 -16.89
CA LYS A 348 30.75 14.61 -17.71
C LYS A 348 30.83 14.05 -19.14
N GLY A 349 30.84 14.91 -20.14
CA GLY A 349 31.11 14.52 -21.53
C GLY A 349 32.54 14.00 -21.71
N SER A 350 32.72 13.04 -22.63
CA SER A 350 34.06 12.52 -22.95
C SER A 350 34.87 13.58 -23.72
N PRO A 351 36.20 13.56 -23.64
CA PRO A 351 37.02 14.35 -24.55
C PRO A 351 36.76 13.93 -26.00
N GLY A 352 36.91 14.88 -26.92
CA GLY A 352 36.99 14.58 -28.35
C GLY A 352 38.36 13.99 -28.72
N GLN A 353 38.42 13.30 -29.84
CA GLN A 353 39.65 12.72 -30.36
C GLN A 353 40.55 13.80 -30.97
N ALA A 354 41.87 13.72 -30.78
CA ALA A 354 42.78 14.64 -31.47
C ALA A 354 42.81 14.34 -32.98
N GLY A 355 42.94 15.37 -33.82
CA GLY A 355 43.12 15.20 -35.28
C GLY A 355 44.46 14.57 -35.65
N GLY A 356 44.49 13.83 -36.76
CA GLY A 356 45.70 13.25 -37.33
C GLY A 356 46.64 14.32 -37.88
N LYS A 357 47.94 14.07 -37.84
CA LYS A 357 48.93 14.98 -38.46
C LYS A 357 48.86 14.90 -39.98
N GLY A 358 49.11 16.00 -40.67
CA GLY A 358 49.25 16.02 -42.12
C GLY A 358 50.51 15.29 -42.60
N GLY A 359 50.42 14.62 -43.75
CA GLY A 359 51.56 13.95 -44.37
C GLY A 359 52.61 14.96 -44.83
N ALA A 360 53.89 14.64 -44.68
CA ALA A 360 54.98 15.48 -45.15
C ALA A 360 54.96 15.63 -46.69
N ALA A 361 55.44 16.77 -47.19
CA ALA A 361 55.61 16.99 -48.64
C ALA A 361 56.70 16.09 -49.21
N GLY A 362 56.51 15.59 -50.44
CA GLY A 362 57.60 14.97 -51.19
C GLY A 362 58.72 15.97 -51.49
N LYS A 363 59.98 15.54 -51.36
CA LYS A 363 61.14 16.40 -51.64
C LYS A 363 61.23 16.73 -53.13
N LYS A 364 61.49 18.00 -53.43
CA LYS A 364 61.64 18.52 -54.79
C LYS A 364 63.10 18.41 -55.28
N PRO A 365 63.38 17.64 -56.33
CA PRO A 365 64.68 17.67 -56.99
C PRO A 365 64.87 18.98 -57.78
N PRO A 366 66.11 19.47 -57.96
CA PRO A 366 66.40 20.73 -58.67
C PRO A 366 65.81 20.82 -60.09
N ALA A 367 65.75 19.71 -60.81
CA ALA A 367 65.23 19.65 -62.18
C ALA A 367 63.69 19.64 -62.28
N CYS A 368 62.98 19.47 -61.17
CA CYS A 368 61.51 19.48 -61.15
C CYS A 368 61.01 20.90 -60.85
N SER A 369 60.11 21.44 -61.66
CA SER A 369 59.58 22.80 -61.46
C SER A 369 58.49 22.87 -60.38
N LYS A 370 57.70 21.80 -60.22
CA LYS A 370 56.60 21.71 -59.24
C LYS A 370 57.13 21.46 -57.82
N SER A 371 56.62 22.23 -56.86
CA SER A 371 56.84 22.02 -55.43
C SER A 371 55.64 21.27 -54.84
N ALA A 372 55.90 20.35 -53.91
CA ALA A 372 54.87 19.69 -53.11
C ALA A 372 54.63 20.45 -51.81
N SER A 373 53.42 20.31 -51.24
CA SER A 373 53.04 20.85 -49.94
C SER A 373 52.84 19.73 -48.94
N ALA A 374 53.02 20.02 -47.64
CA ALA A 374 52.55 19.12 -46.60
C ALA A 374 51.02 19.10 -46.63
N GLY A 375 50.43 17.97 -46.22
CA GLY A 375 49.03 17.92 -45.88
C GLY A 375 48.77 18.77 -44.64
N THR A 376 47.54 19.25 -44.48
CA THR A 376 47.13 19.92 -43.25
C THR A 376 46.86 18.89 -42.15
N ASP A 377 47.11 19.27 -40.91
CA ASP A 377 46.64 18.51 -39.75
C ASP A 377 45.11 18.47 -39.76
N GLY A 378 44.55 17.33 -39.37
CA GLY A 378 43.13 17.18 -39.10
C GLY A 378 42.73 18.00 -37.88
N LYS A 379 41.48 18.43 -37.85
CA LYS A 379 40.91 19.13 -36.68
C LYS A 379 40.72 18.15 -35.54
N SER A 380 40.87 18.63 -34.31
CA SER A 380 40.44 17.84 -33.15
C SER A 380 38.91 17.82 -33.08
N GLY A 381 38.36 16.68 -32.68
CA GLY A 381 36.94 16.57 -32.35
C GLY A 381 36.61 17.41 -31.13
N ASN A 382 35.39 17.91 -31.07
CA ASN A 382 34.89 18.66 -29.93
C ASN A 382 34.65 17.71 -28.75
N PRO A 383 34.84 18.14 -27.50
CA PRO A 383 34.36 17.39 -26.35
C PRO A 383 32.86 17.14 -26.44
N GLY A 384 32.42 15.99 -25.92
CA GLY A 384 31.00 15.75 -25.72
C GLY A 384 30.46 16.74 -24.69
N PRO A 385 29.20 17.18 -24.81
CA PRO A 385 28.59 18.04 -23.80
C PRO A 385 28.40 17.26 -22.49
N ASP A 386 28.48 17.99 -21.37
CA ASP A 386 28.11 17.47 -20.07
C ASP A 386 26.59 17.24 -20.01
N GLY A 387 26.20 16.19 -19.29
CA GLY A 387 24.81 15.96 -18.93
C GLY A 387 24.31 17.03 -17.97
N LYS A 388 23.00 17.27 -17.97
CA LYS A 388 22.37 18.21 -17.05
C LYS A 388 22.23 17.58 -15.67
N ASP A 389 22.38 18.40 -14.63
CA ASP A 389 21.98 18.01 -13.28
C ASP A 389 20.47 17.79 -13.23
N GLY A 390 20.07 16.77 -12.48
CA GLY A 390 18.67 16.55 -12.13
C GLY A 390 18.17 17.66 -11.22
N VAL A 391 16.87 17.95 -11.28
CA VAL A 391 16.26 18.91 -10.37
C VAL A 391 16.00 18.28 -9.00
N GLU A 392 16.11 19.09 -7.94
CA GLU A 392 15.67 18.70 -6.60
C GLU A 392 14.15 18.47 -6.59
N GLY A 393 13.71 17.47 -5.82
CA GLY A 393 12.30 17.24 -5.56
C GLY A 393 11.69 18.39 -4.77
N ARG A 394 10.36 18.45 -4.75
CA ARG A 394 9.63 19.50 -4.04
C ARG A 394 9.28 19.08 -2.62
N ALA A 395 9.32 20.06 -1.73
CA ALA A 395 8.57 20.01 -0.47
C ALA A 395 7.06 20.02 -0.78
N ILE A 396 6.26 19.47 0.13
CA ILE A 396 4.95 18.95 -0.23
C ILE A 396 3.78 19.69 0.38
N VAL A 397 2.61 19.47 -0.21
CA VAL A 397 1.34 19.97 0.27
C VAL A 397 0.91 19.15 1.48
N LEU A 398 0.68 19.85 2.59
CA LEU A 398 0.11 19.30 3.81
C LEU A 398 -1.33 19.81 3.93
N ASP A 399 -2.28 18.89 4.08
CA ASP A 399 -3.68 19.18 4.37
C ASP A 399 -4.04 18.56 5.71
N THR A 400 -3.94 19.32 6.79
CA THR A 400 -4.26 18.82 8.12
C THR A 400 -5.01 19.86 8.94
N LYS A 401 -5.98 19.37 9.70
CA LYS A 401 -6.81 20.16 10.63
C LYS A 401 -6.47 19.93 12.10
N VAL A 402 -5.37 19.21 12.37
CA VAL A 402 -4.92 18.93 13.74
C VAL A 402 -4.43 20.22 14.40
N ARG A 403 -4.91 20.50 15.61
CA ARG A 403 -4.60 21.69 16.41
C ARG A 403 -3.15 21.69 16.88
N ASN A 404 -2.71 20.57 17.45
CA ASN A 404 -1.37 20.43 18.00
C ASN A 404 -0.44 19.76 16.99
N GLN A 405 0.21 20.58 16.15
CA GLN A 405 1.10 20.07 15.11
C GLN A 405 2.41 20.84 15.00
N ARG A 406 3.44 20.14 14.52
CA ARG A 406 4.76 20.70 14.20
C ARG A 406 5.23 20.17 12.85
N ILE A 407 5.57 21.08 11.95
CA ILE A 407 6.11 20.77 10.63
C ILE A 407 7.56 21.22 10.59
N ARG A 408 8.46 20.33 10.16
CA ARG A 408 9.92 20.55 10.11
C ARG A 408 10.48 20.28 8.73
#